data_AF-A0A416CBB1-F1
#
_entry.id   AF-A0A416CBB1-F1
#
_cell.length_a   1.000
_cell.length_b   1.000
_cell.length_c   1.000
_cell.angle_alpha   90.00
_cell.angle_beta   90.00
_cell.angle_gamma   90.00
#
_symmetry.space_group_name_H-M   'P 1'
#
loop_
_entity.id
_entity.type
_entity.pdbx_description
1 polymer ?
#
loop_
_entity_poly.entity_id
_entity_poly.type
_entity_poly.pdbx_seq_one_letter_code
_entity_poly.pdbx_strand_id
1 'polypeptide(L)'
;MSWELTDCTLPDEKEKVQVTYLKNNKEYCDVFAVLVGNEWYTEDADGSVIPFKHKVIAWKYPCTPCTLEEFDKNRFEMNIEHFRQYIKHKELDFNSEAHRILSGSVSDTVYIAKPTLQVDINAINELYLYTNCGSIYDVDTEPPLTQKDIGSLIVIVCDMNDFRDCEYIRIEKYDKAVRKITKELNSYKDILK
;
A
#
# COMPACT_ATOMS: atom_id res chain seq x y z
N MET A 1 20.62 35.19 19.22
CA MET A 1 19.23 34.93 19.62
C MET A 1 19.16 33.49 20.07
N SER A 2 19.11 33.26 21.38
CA SER A 2 18.88 31.94 21.96
C SER A 2 17.40 31.64 21.81
N TRP A 3 17.09 30.65 20.97
CA TRP A 3 15.76 30.07 20.94
C TRP A 3 15.76 29.01 22.04
N GLU A 4 15.23 29.37 23.20
CA GLU A 4 14.82 28.38 24.20
C GLU A 4 13.75 27.51 23.53
N LEU A 5 14.03 26.21 23.45
CA LEU A 5 13.07 25.20 23.04
C LEU A 5 11.87 25.32 23.98
N THR A 6 10.78 25.92 23.51
CA THR A 6 9.49 25.84 24.18
C THR A 6 9.07 24.37 24.24
N ASP A 7 9.15 23.80 25.44
CA ASP A 7 8.40 22.68 26.03
C ASP A 7 7.45 21.92 25.09
N CYS A 8 7.98 21.18 24.13
CA CYS A 8 7.30 20.01 23.61
C CYS A 8 7.96 18.81 24.28
N THR A 9 7.19 18.03 25.05
CA THR A 9 7.59 16.68 25.47
C THR A 9 8.15 15.95 24.25
N LEU A 10 9.19 15.14 24.40
CA LEU A 10 9.60 14.28 23.29
C LEU A 10 8.49 13.24 23.04
N PRO A 11 8.31 12.73 21.80
CA PRO A 11 7.38 11.64 21.57
C PRO A 11 7.87 10.41 22.36
N ASP A 12 6.95 9.49 22.66
CA ASP A 12 7.34 8.24 23.31
C ASP A 12 8.36 7.48 22.44
N GLU A 13 9.25 6.74 23.09
CA GLU A 13 10.31 6.03 22.37
C GLU A 13 9.72 5.05 21.35
N LYS A 14 10.31 5.04 20.14
CA LYS A 14 9.92 4.20 19.01
C LYS A 14 8.56 4.53 18.37
N GLU A 15 7.95 5.67 18.69
CA GLU A 15 6.76 6.13 17.99
C GLU A 15 7.09 6.92 16.71
N LYS A 16 6.37 6.65 15.62
CA LYS A 16 6.57 7.29 14.32
C LYS A 16 5.86 8.64 14.30
N VAL A 17 6.62 9.70 14.13
CA VAL A 17 6.11 11.08 14.08
C VAL A 17 6.58 11.76 12.80
N GLN A 18 5.79 12.74 12.33
CA GLN A 18 6.24 13.63 11.27
C GLN A 18 7.17 14.68 11.88
N VAL A 19 8.41 14.75 11.41
CA VAL A 19 9.41 15.69 11.92
C VAL A 19 9.52 16.92 11.02
N THR A 20 9.71 18.07 11.65
CA THR A 20 10.16 19.30 10.99
C THR A 20 11.66 19.47 11.26
N TYR A 21 12.46 19.65 10.21
CA TYR A 21 13.91 19.68 10.31
C TYR A 21 14.56 20.79 9.48
N LEU A 22 15.80 21.10 9.82
CA LEU A 22 16.61 22.09 9.10
C LEU A 22 17.61 21.43 8.14
N LYS A 23 17.58 21.87 6.88
CA LYS A 23 18.59 21.58 5.86
C LYS A 23 18.95 22.87 5.13
N ASN A 24 20.23 23.25 5.14
CA ASN A 24 20.73 24.49 4.54
C ASN A 24 19.95 25.76 5.01
N ASN A 25 19.65 25.84 6.32
CA ASN A 25 18.85 26.91 6.94
C ASN A 25 17.43 27.08 6.36
N LYS A 26 16.88 26.04 5.73
CA LYS A 26 15.48 25.96 5.33
C LYS A 26 14.78 24.87 6.12
N GLU A 27 13.51 25.10 6.43
CA GLU A 27 12.63 24.18 7.15
C GLU A 27 11.95 23.23 6.15
N TYR A 28 11.85 21.97 6.55
CA TYR A 28 11.22 20.87 5.79
C TYR A 28 10.37 20.03 6.74
N CYS A 29 9.26 19.47 6.24
CA CYS A 29 8.30 18.68 7.03
C CYS A 29 7.79 17.45 6.27
N ASP A 30 8.65 16.79 5.52
CA ASP A 30 8.34 15.70 4.59
C ASP A 30 8.87 14.33 5.07
N VAL A 31 9.43 14.26 6.28
CA VAL A 31 10.05 13.04 6.84
C VAL A 31 9.28 12.52 8.04
N PHE A 32 9.14 11.20 8.10
CA PHE A 32 8.72 10.48 9.29
C PHE A 32 9.94 9.90 10.01
N ALA A 33 10.00 10.08 11.32
CA ALA A 33 11.10 9.60 12.12
C ALA A 33 10.61 9.00 13.45
N VAL A 34 11.47 8.19 14.08
CA VAL A 34 11.28 7.63 15.41
C VAL A 34 12.40 8.13 16.33
N LEU A 35 12.09 8.29 17.62
CA LEU A 35 13.07 8.65 18.64
C LEU A 35 13.50 7.41 19.43
N VAL A 36 14.80 7.15 19.51
CA VAL A 36 15.38 6.03 20.28
C VAL A 36 16.59 6.55 21.05
N GLY A 37 16.55 6.51 22.39
CA GLY A 37 17.70 6.94 23.20
C GLY A 37 18.14 8.38 22.90
N ASN A 38 17.18 9.29 22.70
CA ASN A 38 17.38 10.69 22.29
C ASN A 38 17.97 10.92 20.88
N GLU A 39 18.07 9.89 20.06
CA GLU A 39 18.50 9.99 18.67
C GLU A 39 17.33 9.74 17.72
N TRP A 40 17.30 10.49 16.61
CA TRP A 40 16.26 10.37 15.59
C TRP A 40 16.69 9.40 14.50
N TYR A 41 15.77 8.55 14.07
CA TYR A 41 15.96 7.58 12.98
C TYR A 41 14.85 7.72 11.96
N THR A 42 15.17 7.54 10.69
CA THR A 42 14.23 7.53 9.56
C THR A 42 14.35 6.23 8.79
N GLU A 43 13.32 5.92 8.01
CA GLU A 43 13.33 4.83 7.04
C GLU A 43 14.02 5.28 5.75
N ASP A 44 14.95 4.48 5.22
CA ASP A 44 15.56 4.67 3.91
C ASP A 44 14.68 4.05 2.80
N ALA A 45 15.02 4.27 1.54
CA ALA A 45 14.24 3.79 0.40
C ALA A 45 14.08 2.27 0.33
N ASP A 46 14.98 1.52 0.98
CA ASP A 46 14.95 0.06 1.09
C ASP A 46 14.25 -0.45 2.36
N GLY A 47 13.63 0.45 3.15
CA GLY A 47 12.97 0.12 4.40
C GLY A 47 13.91 0.03 5.61
N SER A 48 15.22 0.20 5.42
CA SER A 48 16.17 0.15 6.54
C SER A 48 16.04 1.37 7.45
N VAL A 49 16.15 1.15 8.77
CA VAL A 49 16.11 2.24 9.76
C VAL A 49 17.52 2.82 9.91
N ILE A 50 17.69 4.06 9.48
CA ILE A 50 18.98 4.76 9.48
C ILE A 50 18.94 6.01 10.37
N PRO A 51 20.08 6.44 10.95
CA PRO A 51 20.14 7.68 11.71
C PRO A 51 19.72 8.89 10.87
N PHE A 52 18.80 9.70 11.40
CA PHE A 52 18.35 10.91 10.73
C PHE A 52 19.35 12.05 10.94
N LYS A 53 20.00 12.45 9.85
CA LYS A 53 21.18 13.33 9.89
C LYS A 53 20.85 14.82 10.07
N HIS A 54 19.58 15.21 9.94
CA HIS A 54 19.17 16.61 10.00
C HIS A 54 18.69 17.00 11.39
N LYS A 55 18.93 18.25 11.77
CA LYS A 55 18.47 18.77 13.07
C LYS A 55 16.95 18.88 13.04
N VAL A 56 16.28 18.01 13.80
CA VAL A 56 14.85 18.10 14.10
C VAL A 56 14.61 19.31 15.02
N ILE A 57 13.64 20.14 14.68
CA ILE A 57 13.28 21.36 15.41
C ILE A 57 11.84 21.37 15.92
N ALA A 58 10.98 20.54 15.33
CA ALA A 58 9.63 20.27 15.81
C ALA A 58 9.20 18.88 15.32
N TRP A 59 8.16 18.34 15.93
CA TRP A 59 7.56 17.08 15.51
C TRP A 59 6.05 17.16 15.77
N LYS A 60 5.28 16.33 15.07
CA LYS A 60 3.86 16.12 15.37
C LYS A 60 3.48 14.68 15.08
N TYR A 61 2.54 14.16 15.84
CA TYR A 61 1.87 12.95 15.41
C TYR A 61 1.10 13.24 14.10
N PRO A 62 1.17 12.35 13.10
CA PRO A 62 0.41 12.51 11.87
C PRO A 62 -1.11 12.57 12.13
N CYS A 63 -1.59 11.89 13.19
CA CYS A 63 -2.90 11.96 13.87
C CYS A 63 -2.71 11.45 15.33
N THR A 64 -3.65 11.70 16.26
CA THR A 64 -3.68 11.25 17.68
C THR A 64 -2.85 9.98 17.98
N PRO A 65 -2.06 9.91 19.08
CA PRO A 65 -1.15 8.78 19.34
C PRO A 65 -1.88 7.44 19.25
N CYS A 66 -1.36 6.56 18.41
CA CYS A 66 -1.86 5.22 18.13
C CYS A 66 -0.65 4.28 17.98
N THR A 67 -0.81 3.02 18.39
CA THR A 67 0.23 1.99 18.23
C THR A 67 0.55 1.75 16.75
N LEU A 68 1.72 1.19 16.43
CA LEU A 68 2.10 0.88 15.02
C LEU A 68 1.02 0.02 14.33
N GLU A 69 0.48 -0.96 15.04
CA GLU A 69 -0.61 -1.82 14.55
C GLU A 69 -1.88 -1.02 14.26
N GLU A 70 -2.27 -0.09 15.14
CA GLU A 70 -3.41 0.80 14.92
C GLU A 70 -3.16 1.82 13.80
N PHE A 71 -1.93 2.32 13.66
CA PHE A 71 -1.55 3.22 12.57
C PHE A 71 -1.64 2.53 11.22
N ASP A 72 -1.08 1.32 11.11
CA ASP A 72 -1.13 0.55 9.87
C ASP A 72 -2.56 0.10 9.54
N LYS A 73 -3.35 -0.28 10.55
CA LYS A 73 -4.78 -0.56 10.38
C LYS A 73 -5.57 0.66 9.93
N ASN A 74 -5.32 1.84 10.51
CA ASN A 74 -5.98 3.08 10.10
C ASN A 74 -5.60 3.45 8.66
N ARG A 75 -4.33 3.32 8.28
CA ARG A 75 -3.87 3.53 6.91
C ARG A 75 -4.51 2.53 5.94
N PHE A 76 -4.62 1.27 6.35
CA PHE A 76 -5.32 0.24 5.58
C PHE A 76 -6.79 0.59 5.33
N GLU A 77 -7.52 0.96 6.38
CA GLU A 77 -8.92 1.39 6.26
C GLU A 77 -9.07 2.66 5.40
N MET A 78 -8.16 3.63 5.53
CA MET A 78 -8.13 4.81 4.65
C MET A 78 -7.90 4.44 3.19
N ASN A 79 -7.04 3.46 2.90
CA ASN A 79 -6.81 2.98 1.54
C ASN A 79 -8.03 2.23 0.97
N ILE A 80 -8.73 1.44 1.78
CA ILE A 80 -10.01 0.83 1.39
C ILE A 80 -11.04 1.92 1.07
N GLU A 81 -11.15 2.93 1.92
CA GLU A 81 -12.06 4.05 1.71
C GLU A 81 -11.70 4.81 0.42
N HIS A 82 -10.42 5.08 0.20
CA HIS A 82 -9.94 5.74 -1.01
C HIS A 82 -10.27 4.93 -2.26
N PHE A 83 -10.04 3.61 -2.22
CA PHE A 83 -10.39 2.70 -3.31
C PHE A 83 -11.89 2.73 -3.62
N ARG A 84 -12.73 2.66 -2.58
CA ARG A 84 -14.20 2.61 -2.73
C ARG A 84 -14.79 3.93 -3.22
N GLN A 85 -14.24 5.07 -2.81
CA GLN A 85 -14.82 6.39 -3.12
C GLN A 85 -14.24 7.03 -4.38
N TYR A 86 -12.93 6.90 -4.62
CA TYR A 86 -12.24 7.72 -5.62
C TYR A 86 -11.70 6.91 -6.81
N ILE A 87 -11.37 5.64 -6.62
CA ILE A 87 -10.90 4.79 -7.70
C ILE A 87 -12.10 4.24 -8.48
N LYS A 88 -12.12 4.44 -9.80
CA LYS A 88 -13.14 3.82 -10.65
C LYS A 88 -12.96 2.31 -10.64
N HIS A 89 -13.93 1.57 -10.13
CA HIS A 89 -13.85 0.12 -10.06
C HIS A 89 -15.22 -0.54 -10.29
N LYS A 90 -15.17 -1.83 -10.57
CA LYS A 90 -16.32 -2.72 -10.64
C LYS A 90 -15.98 -4.02 -9.93
N GLU A 91 -16.72 -4.33 -8.87
CA GLU A 91 -16.77 -5.69 -8.32
C GLU A 91 -17.55 -6.58 -9.30
N LEU A 92 -16.98 -7.72 -9.64
CA LEU A 92 -17.61 -8.70 -10.52
C LEU A 92 -18.62 -9.53 -9.73
N ASP A 93 -19.80 -9.72 -10.32
CA ASP A 93 -20.78 -10.65 -9.78
C ASP A 93 -20.16 -12.06 -9.73
N PHE A 94 -20.24 -12.70 -8.57
CA PHE A 94 -19.82 -14.08 -8.33
C PHE A 94 -20.36 -15.08 -9.36
N ASN A 95 -21.58 -14.85 -9.88
CA ASN A 95 -22.18 -15.71 -10.89
C ASN A 95 -21.73 -15.42 -12.32
N SER A 96 -20.93 -14.36 -12.53
CA SER A 96 -20.48 -13.98 -13.87
C SER A 96 -19.35 -14.87 -14.36
N GLU A 97 -19.33 -15.13 -15.66
CA GLU A 97 -18.26 -15.90 -16.30
C GLU A 97 -16.89 -15.22 -16.14
N ALA A 98 -16.88 -13.88 -16.15
CA ALA A 98 -15.66 -13.11 -15.93
C ALA A 98 -15.08 -13.32 -14.52
N HIS A 99 -15.93 -13.41 -13.49
CA HIS A 99 -15.50 -13.76 -12.14
C HIS A 99 -14.86 -15.15 -12.14
N ARG A 100 -15.57 -16.18 -12.64
CA ARG A 100 -15.08 -17.56 -12.69
C ARG A 100 -13.72 -17.72 -13.36
N ILE A 101 -13.49 -16.98 -14.44
CA ILE A 101 -12.24 -17.04 -15.20
C ILE A 101 -11.08 -16.37 -14.44
N LEU A 102 -11.35 -15.31 -13.69
CA LEU A 102 -10.32 -14.50 -13.02
C LEU A 102 -10.09 -14.93 -11.56
N SER A 103 -11.09 -15.54 -10.92
CA SER A 103 -11.01 -16.06 -9.56
C SER A 103 -10.20 -17.36 -9.48
N GLY A 104 -9.53 -17.60 -8.36
CA GLY A 104 -8.96 -18.91 -8.01
C GLY A 104 -9.93 -19.80 -7.24
N SER A 105 -10.90 -19.20 -6.55
CA SER A 105 -11.91 -19.87 -5.73
C SER A 105 -13.26 -19.14 -5.80
N VAL A 106 -14.32 -19.86 -5.45
CA VAL A 106 -15.67 -19.30 -5.33
C VAL A 106 -15.82 -18.27 -4.21
N SER A 107 -14.93 -18.32 -3.22
CA SER A 107 -14.88 -17.37 -2.11
C SER A 107 -14.12 -16.09 -2.45
N ASP A 108 -13.51 -15.98 -3.62
CA ASP A 108 -12.70 -14.81 -3.97
C ASP A 108 -13.58 -13.63 -4.36
N THR A 109 -13.15 -12.42 -3.99
CA THR A 109 -13.74 -11.19 -4.52
C THR A 109 -12.86 -10.64 -5.62
N VAL A 110 -13.45 -10.39 -6.80
CA VAL A 110 -12.72 -9.90 -7.98
C VAL A 110 -13.16 -8.48 -8.32
N TYR A 111 -12.20 -7.57 -8.36
CA TYR A 111 -12.39 -6.18 -8.79
C TYR A 111 -11.67 -5.92 -10.11
N ILE A 112 -12.33 -5.18 -10.99
CA ILE A 112 -11.69 -4.50 -12.13
C ILE A 112 -11.59 -3.02 -11.79
N ALA A 113 -10.38 -2.51 -11.60
CA ALA A 113 -10.12 -1.14 -11.20
C ALA A 113 -9.39 -0.36 -12.30
N LYS A 114 -9.58 0.97 -12.33
CA LYS A 114 -8.89 1.90 -13.22
C LYS A 114 -8.31 3.05 -12.39
N PRO A 115 -7.08 2.91 -11.84
CA PRO A 115 -6.40 4.03 -11.20
C PRO A 115 -6.18 5.16 -12.21
N THR A 116 -6.40 6.40 -11.82
CA THR A 116 -6.25 7.58 -12.70
C THR A 116 -5.25 8.60 -12.17
N LEU A 117 -4.83 8.46 -10.92
CA LEU A 117 -3.85 9.31 -10.25
C LEU A 117 -2.78 8.46 -9.57
N GLN A 118 -1.64 9.08 -9.24
CA GLN A 118 -0.58 8.39 -8.49
C GLN A 118 -1.03 7.95 -7.10
N VAL A 119 -1.90 8.73 -6.44
CA VAL A 119 -2.48 8.34 -5.14
C VAL A 119 -3.30 7.05 -5.22
N ASP A 120 -3.94 6.78 -6.36
CA ASP A 120 -4.70 5.54 -6.59
C ASP A 120 -3.75 4.33 -6.67
N ILE A 121 -2.62 4.48 -7.36
CA ILE A 121 -1.57 3.47 -7.45
C ILE A 121 -1.01 3.17 -6.06
N ASN A 122 -0.72 4.23 -5.28
CA ASN A 122 -0.19 4.08 -3.93
C ASN A 122 -1.18 3.33 -3.03
N ALA A 123 -2.46 3.73 -3.03
CA ALA A 123 -3.49 3.07 -2.23
C ALA A 123 -3.61 1.58 -2.56
N ILE A 124 -3.65 1.21 -3.85
CA ILE A 124 -3.76 -0.20 -4.26
C ILE A 124 -2.51 -1.01 -3.84
N ASN A 125 -1.32 -0.45 -4.04
CA ASN A 125 -0.07 -1.11 -3.65
C ASN A 125 0.02 -1.29 -2.13
N GLU A 126 -0.43 -0.29 -1.35
CA GLU A 126 -0.44 -0.39 0.11
C GLU A 126 -1.43 -1.44 0.62
N LEU A 127 -2.61 -1.58 -0.01
CA LEU A 127 -3.54 -2.68 0.30
C LEU A 127 -2.90 -4.05 0.04
N TYR A 128 -2.24 -4.20 -1.12
CA TYR A 128 -1.51 -5.42 -1.48
C TYR A 128 -0.40 -5.74 -0.46
N LEU A 129 0.45 -4.76 -0.14
CA LEU A 129 1.56 -4.97 0.77
C LEU A 129 1.08 -5.30 2.18
N TYR A 130 0.09 -4.56 2.70
CA TYR A 130 -0.46 -4.81 4.04
C TYR A 130 -1.01 -6.22 4.18
N THR A 131 -1.85 -6.64 3.22
CA THR A 131 -2.50 -7.96 3.27
C THR A 131 -1.51 -9.09 3.09
N ASN A 132 -0.51 -8.91 2.22
CA ASN A 132 0.42 -9.97 1.89
C ASN A 132 1.63 -10.02 2.83
N CYS A 133 1.87 -8.97 3.63
CA CYS A 133 2.92 -8.94 4.65
C CYS A 133 2.55 -9.93 5.78
N GLY A 134 3.25 -11.06 5.84
CA GLY A 134 2.96 -12.15 6.79
C GLY A 134 2.15 -13.31 6.20
N SER A 135 1.84 -13.27 4.90
CA SER A 135 1.25 -14.41 4.20
C SER A 135 2.22 -15.61 4.15
N ILE A 136 1.65 -16.82 4.16
CA ILE A 136 2.42 -18.09 4.06
C ILE A 136 2.96 -18.35 2.65
N TYR A 137 2.51 -17.59 1.65
CA TYR A 137 3.01 -17.66 0.29
C TYR A 137 4.31 -16.86 0.18
N ASP A 138 5.26 -17.33 -0.63
CA ASP A 138 6.49 -16.59 -0.94
C ASP A 138 6.10 -15.34 -1.75
N VAL A 139 5.88 -14.22 -1.07
CA VAL A 139 5.37 -13.00 -1.71
C VAL A 139 6.51 -12.10 -2.11
N ASP A 140 6.48 -11.67 -3.36
CA ASP A 140 7.26 -10.53 -3.84
C ASP A 140 6.81 -9.29 -3.05
N THR A 141 7.71 -8.75 -2.22
CA THR A 141 7.46 -7.56 -1.39
C THR A 141 7.54 -6.26 -2.21
N GLU A 142 7.80 -6.37 -3.51
CA GLU A 142 7.76 -5.24 -4.40
C GLU A 142 6.32 -4.82 -4.74
N PRO A 143 6.04 -3.50 -4.81
CA PRO A 143 4.75 -2.99 -5.23
C PRO A 143 4.42 -3.44 -6.67
N PRO A 144 3.26 -4.10 -6.92
CA PRO A 144 2.95 -4.70 -8.22
C PRO A 144 2.61 -3.66 -9.31
N LEU A 145 2.26 -2.43 -8.91
CA LEU A 145 1.89 -1.35 -9.82
C LEU A 145 2.89 -0.20 -9.79
N THR A 146 3.07 0.44 -10.93
CA THR A 146 3.95 1.59 -11.11
C THR A 146 3.18 2.79 -11.67
N GLN A 147 3.83 3.96 -11.76
CA GLN A 147 3.24 5.14 -12.39
C GLN A 147 2.78 4.90 -13.84
N LYS A 148 3.40 3.96 -14.56
CA LYS A 148 3.02 3.60 -15.94
C LYS A 148 1.65 2.93 -16.04
N ASP A 149 1.10 2.47 -14.91
CA ASP A 149 -0.18 1.79 -14.84
C ASP A 149 -1.36 2.75 -14.63
N ILE A 150 -1.09 4.05 -14.45
CA ILE A 150 -2.12 5.09 -14.42
C ILE A 150 -2.92 5.05 -15.73
N GLY A 151 -4.24 4.96 -15.60
CA GLY A 151 -5.19 4.89 -16.71
C GLY A 151 -5.36 3.49 -17.31
N SER A 152 -4.60 2.49 -16.85
CA SER A 152 -4.76 1.09 -17.26
C SER A 152 -5.85 0.39 -16.45
N LEU A 153 -6.44 -0.66 -17.00
CA LEU A 153 -7.32 -1.55 -16.25
C LEU A 153 -6.48 -2.58 -15.48
N ILE A 154 -6.82 -2.76 -14.22
CA ILE A 154 -6.15 -3.67 -13.28
C ILE A 154 -7.19 -4.66 -12.77
N VAL A 155 -6.81 -5.93 -12.70
CA VAL A 155 -7.55 -6.98 -12.00
C VAL A 155 -6.96 -7.10 -10.61
N ILE A 156 -7.82 -7.02 -9.59
CA ILE A 156 -7.47 -7.25 -8.19
C ILE A 156 -8.32 -8.41 -7.72
N VAL A 157 -7.69 -9.48 -7.25
CA VAL A 157 -8.38 -10.63 -6.67
C VAL A 157 -8.02 -10.69 -5.20
N CYS A 158 -9.03 -10.58 -4.35
CA CYS A 158 -8.94 -10.83 -2.92
C CYS A 158 -9.28 -12.29 -2.70
N ASP A 159 -8.29 -13.10 -2.34
CA ASP A 159 -8.48 -14.52 -2.09
C ASP A 159 -9.18 -14.68 -0.74
N MET A 160 -10.28 -15.45 -0.73
CA MET A 160 -11.11 -15.67 0.48
C MET A 160 -11.70 -14.38 1.07
N ASN A 161 -12.81 -13.88 0.51
CA ASN A 161 -13.59 -12.68 0.90
C ASN A 161 -13.06 -11.36 0.32
N ASP A 162 -13.42 -10.22 0.93
CA ASP A 162 -13.09 -8.87 0.46
C ASP A 162 -11.80 -8.34 1.10
N PHE A 163 -11.41 -7.10 0.80
CA PHE A 163 -10.18 -6.49 1.31
C PHE A 163 -9.94 -6.67 2.82
N ARG A 164 -10.98 -6.65 3.68
CA ARG A 164 -10.78 -6.71 5.14
C ARG A 164 -10.47 -8.10 5.67
N ASP A 165 -10.99 -9.11 4.98
CA ASP A 165 -10.96 -10.49 5.45
C ASP A 165 -10.20 -11.42 4.48
N CYS A 166 -9.64 -10.86 3.39
CA CYS A 166 -8.89 -11.64 2.43
C CYS A 166 -7.54 -12.09 2.98
N GLU A 167 -7.21 -13.35 2.71
CA GLU A 167 -5.95 -13.97 3.14
C GLU A 167 -4.77 -13.51 2.27
N TYR A 168 -5.07 -13.11 1.03
CA TYR A 168 -4.06 -12.74 0.05
C TYR A 168 -4.67 -11.88 -1.07
N ILE A 169 -3.90 -10.92 -1.59
CA ILE A 169 -4.28 -10.12 -2.75
C ILE A 169 -3.39 -10.45 -3.94
N ARG A 170 -4.01 -10.78 -5.07
CA ARG A 170 -3.37 -10.89 -6.38
C ARG A 170 -3.70 -9.68 -7.23
N ILE A 171 -2.68 -9.08 -7.83
CA ILE A 171 -2.83 -7.94 -8.74
C ILE A 171 -2.21 -8.28 -10.10
N GLU A 172 -2.99 -8.07 -11.16
CA GLU A 172 -2.50 -8.22 -12.52
C GLU A 172 -3.09 -7.17 -13.46
N LYS A 173 -2.30 -6.69 -14.43
CA LYS A 173 -2.80 -5.82 -15.49
C LYS A 173 -3.83 -6.58 -16.33
N TYR A 174 -4.96 -5.97 -16.63
CA TYR A 174 -6.07 -6.61 -17.35
C TYR A 174 -5.62 -7.25 -18.67
N ASP A 175 -4.86 -6.53 -19.50
CA ASP A 175 -4.37 -7.06 -20.78
C ASP A 175 -3.44 -8.28 -20.61
N LYS A 176 -2.71 -8.35 -19.50
CA LYS A 176 -1.84 -9.47 -19.18
C LYS A 176 -2.67 -10.69 -18.76
N ALA A 177 -3.69 -10.48 -17.92
CA ALA A 177 -4.63 -11.53 -17.52
C ALA A 177 -5.35 -12.12 -18.75
N VAL A 178 -5.94 -11.28 -19.60
CA VAL A 178 -6.62 -11.70 -20.84
C VAL A 178 -5.68 -12.48 -21.75
N ARG A 179 -4.43 -12.04 -21.90
CA ARG A 179 -3.43 -12.71 -22.74
C ARG A 179 -3.06 -14.09 -22.21
N LYS A 180 -2.91 -14.25 -20.88
CA LYS A 180 -2.63 -15.54 -20.25
C LYS A 180 -3.76 -16.53 -20.52
N ILE A 181 -5.01 -16.13 -20.24
CA ILE A 181 -6.21 -16.94 -20.49
C ILE A 181 -6.29 -17.35 -21.97
N THR A 182 -6.10 -16.39 -22.87
CA THR A 182 -6.14 -16.64 -24.32
C THR A 182 -5.06 -17.65 -24.75
N LYS A 183 -3.84 -17.54 -24.20
CA LYS A 183 -2.74 -18.46 -24.50
C LYS A 183 -3.04 -19.87 -24.00
N GLU A 184 -3.57 -20.00 -22.80
CA GLU A 184 -3.97 -21.28 -22.22
C GLU A 184 -5.07 -21.95 -23.05
N LEU A 185 -6.15 -21.22 -23.35
CA LEU A 185 -7.23 -21.73 -24.19
C LEU A 185 -6.75 -22.16 -25.59
N ASN A 186 -5.80 -21.43 -26.18
CA ASN A 186 -5.24 -21.80 -27.48
C ASN A 186 -4.39 -23.08 -27.40
N SER A 187 -3.76 -23.38 -26.27
CA SER A 187 -2.98 -24.62 -26.11
C SER A 187 -3.84 -25.88 -26.20
N TYR A 188 -5.12 -25.80 -25.82
CA TYR A 188 -6.05 -26.92 -25.94
C TYR A 188 -6.55 -27.15 -27.37
N LYS A 189 -6.45 -26.16 -28.26
CA LYS A 189 -6.86 -26.32 -29.66
C LYS A 189 -6.01 -27.35 -30.39
N ASP A 190 -4.76 -27.53 -29.96
CA ASP A 190 -3.85 -28.51 -30.57
C ASP A 190 -4.07 -29.94 -30.04
N ILE A 191 -4.87 -30.13 -28.97
CA ILE A 191 -5.31 -31.45 -28.49
C ILE A 191 -6.46 -32.00 -29.33
N LEU A 192 -7.23 -31.13 -29.99
CA LEU A 192 -8.39 -31.49 -30.81
C LEU A 192 -8.04 -31.80 -32.28
N LYS A 193 -6.74 -31.90 -32.60
CA LYS A 193 -6.22 -32.34 -33.91
C LYS A 193 -5.66 -33.76 -33.79
#